data_AF-A0A7S1T1H3-F1
#
_entry.id   AF-A0A7S1T1H3-F1
#
_cell.length_a   1.000
_cell.length_b   1.000
_cell.length_c   1.000
_cell.angle_alpha   90.00
_cell.angle_beta   90.00
_cell.angle_gamma   90.00
#
_symmetry.space_group_name_H-M   'P 1'
#
loop_
_entity.id
_entity.type
_entity.pdbx_description
1 polymer ?
#
loop_
_entity_poly.entity_id
_entity_poly.type
_entity_poly.pdbx_seq_one_letter_code
_entity_poly.pdbx_strand_id
1 'polypeptide(L)'
;MAAFPYDWRLAPMDLERRDMLLSRLRDHIELVVRFHGEKVALFSHSYGGNIVQHFMSWVEAGSGEGWVEKHIAVLGHIGVPLLGVAKSVSALLSGETKDTVGFGGLAVRMGDMMMPRKQRLRVVRSFGCIIVMLPKGGNLVWGSLNGEKDGDALDDCRYQRSSGDIDRNENSSLPHGAFLSISRNGSVEQLDVEAASRLLLDKVPPAVKERIRKQGALRAGVEGFTGQSEEYADAFDTPLPYAPSMRVLCLYGVDNPTERRYFYRDSEDAADSLGTDLTLDTDIDDESRCIGKGISNCNGDATVPLVSLGLMCRKWVHNKRLNPAGIKVTTVEFPHTVTQT
;
A
#
# COMPACT_ATOMS: atom_id res chain seq x y z
N MET A 1 -22.86 -16.17 -6.93
CA MET A 1 -21.95 -15.07 -6.55
C MET A 1 -22.52 -14.44 -5.30
N ALA A 2 -21.74 -14.35 -4.22
CA ALA A 2 -22.12 -13.71 -2.96
C ALA A 2 -21.12 -12.60 -2.65
N ALA A 3 -21.60 -11.46 -2.16
CA ALA A 3 -20.74 -10.39 -1.67
C ALA A 3 -20.56 -10.55 -0.15
N PHE A 4 -19.35 -10.26 0.34
CA PHE A 4 -19.03 -10.38 1.76
C PHE A 4 -18.56 -9.02 2.31
N PRO A 5 -19.51 -8.12 2.65
CA PRO A 5 -19.19 -6.77 3.12
C PRO A 5 -18.61 -6.80 4.53
N TYR A 6 -17.75 -5.81 4.83
CA TYR A 6 -17.09 -5.66 6.12
C TYR A 6 -16.80 -4.19 6.42
N ASP A 7 -16.46 -3.89 7.67
CA ASP A 7 -16.03 -2.55 8.05
C ASP A 7 -14.58 -2.29 7.63
N TRP A 8 -14.42 -1.68 6.47
CA TRP A 8 -13.13 -1.40 5.85
C TRP A 8 -12.21 -0.47 6.65
N ARG A 9 -12.68 0.13 7.76
CA ARG A 9 -11.83 0.96 8.63
C ARG A 9 -10.89 0.15 9.51
N LEU A 10 -11.22 -1.12 9.75
CA LEU A 10 -10.54 -1.97 10.73
C LEU A 10 -9.41 -2.80 10.11
N ALA A 11 -8.44 -3.18 10.95
CA ALA A 11 -7.44 -4.17 10.61
C ALA A 11 -8.02 -5.60 10.68
N PRO A 12 -7.42 -6.62 10.05
CA PRO A 12 -8.01 -7.96 9.97
C PRO A 12 -8.34 -8.63 11.30
N MET A 13 -7.47 -8.51 12.31
CA MET A 13 -7.76 -9.09 13.63
C MET A 13 -8.74 -8.25 14.46
N ASP A 14 -8.87 -6.96 14.19
CA ASP A 14 -9.97 -6.16 14.77
C ASP A 14 -11.30 -6.57 14.15
N LEU A 15 -11.33 -6.86 12.84
CA LEU A 15 -12.50 -7.40 12.15
C LEU A 15 -12.90 -8.77 12.70
N GLU A 16 -11.93 -9.62 13.01
CA GLU A 16 -12.23 -10.90 13.65
C GLU A 16 -12.78 -10.70 15.07
N ARG A 17 -12.11 -9.91 15.91
CA ARG A 17 -12.57 -9.71 17.30
C ARG A 17 -13.93 -9.05 17.43
N ARG A 18 -14.20 -8.04 16.58
CA ARG A 18 -15.42 -7.24 16.68
C ARG A 18 -16.59 -7.87 15.92
N ASP A 19 -16.33 -8.35 14.71
CA ASP A 19 -17.38 -8.74 13.76
C ASP A 19 -17.35 -10.23 13.38
N MET A 20 -16.37 -10.99 13.90
CA MET A 20 -16.09 -12.38 13.54
C MET A 20 -15.92 -12.56 12.03
N LEU A 21 -15.31 -11.59 11.34
CA LEU A 21 -15.29 -11.56 9.88
C LEU A 21 -14.63 -12.80 9.28
N LEU A 22 -13.47 -13.20 9.79
CA LEU A 22 -12.69 -14.30 9.25
C LEU A 22 -13.40 -15.64 9.53
N SER A 23 -13.92 -15.80 10.74
CA SER A 23 -14.75 -16.95 11.11
C SER A 23 -16.00 -17.07 10.25
N ARG A 24 -16.74 -15.98 10.05
CA ARG A 24 -17.95 -15.96 9.20
C ARG A 24 -17.61 -16.24 7.73
N LEU A 25 -16.46 -15.76 7.25
CA LEU A 25 -16.00 -16.03 5.88
C LEU A 25 -15.69 -17.52 5.70
N ARG A 26 -14.95 -18.11 6.65
CA ARG A 26 -14.68 -19.57 6.68
C ARG A 26 -15.98 -20.35 6.65
N ASP A 27 -16.88 -20.10 7.59
CA ASP A 27 -18.13 -20.87 7.73
C ASP A 27 -19.01 -20.73 6.48
N HIS A 28 -19.05 -19.54 5.88
CA HIS A 28 -19.75 -19.32 4.62
C HIS A 28 -19.14 -20.13 3.48
N ILE A 29 -17.82 -20.15 3.35
CA ILE A 29 -17.13 -20.94 2.32
C ILE A 29 -17.40 -22.44 2.52
N GLU A 30 -17.27 -22.96 3.75
CA GLU A 30 -17.54 -24.36 4.07
C GLU A 30 -18.98 -24.75 3.72
N LEU A 31 -19.94 -23.86 4.02
CA LEU A 31 -21.34 -24.07 3.71
C LEU A 31 -21.56 -24.15 2.19
N VAL A 32 -20.99 -23.22 1.43
CA VAL A 32 -21.09 -23.19 -0.04
C VAL A 32 -20.48 -24.44 -0.65
N VAL A 33 -19.29 -24.84 -0.20
CA VAL A 33 -18.61 -26.07 -0.67
C VAL A 33 -19.45 -27.30 -0.33
N ARG A 34 -20.04 -27.38 0.87
CA ARG A 34 -20.90 -28.51 1.27
C ARG A 34 -22.16 -28.62 0.41
N PHE A 35 -22.80 -27.49 0.07
CA PHE A 35 -24.02 -27.51 -0.73
C PHE A 35 -23.78 -27.82 -2.21
N HIS A 36 -22.71 -27.28 -2.78
CA HIS A 36 -22.44 -27.43 -4.21
C HIS A 36 -21.49 -28.59 -4.54
N GLY A 37 -20.74 -29.11 -3.57
CA GLY A 37 -19.72 -30.14 -3.78
C GLY A 37 -18.47 -29.63 -4.50
N GLU A 38 -18.34 -28.32 -4.69
CA GLU A 38 -17.30 -27.67 -5.49
C GLU A 38 -16.56 -26.60 -4.69
N LYS A 39 -15.25 -26.45 -4.94
CA LYS A 39 -14.41 -25.41 -4.32
C LYS A 39 -14.81 -24.02 -4.81
N VAL A 40 -14.69 -23.00 -3.96
CA VAL A 40 -15.09 -21.63 -4.29
C VAL A 40 -14.03 -20.89 -5.11
N ALA A 41 -14.49 -19.93 -5.91
CA ALA A 41 -13.66 -18.87 -6.46
C ALA A 41 -13.81 -17.61 -5.60
N LEU A 42 -12.74 -17.17 -4.94
CA LEU A 42 -12.70 -16.04 -4.03
C LEU A 42 -12.05 -14.85 -4.71
N PHE A 43 -12.82 -13.79 -4.95
CA PHE A 43 -12.33 -12.54 -5.54
C PHE A 43 -12.27 -11.44 -4.49
N SER A 44 -11.19 -10.66 -4.54
CA SER A 44 -10.93 -9.55 -3.63
C SER A 44 -10.45 -8.34 -4.42
N HIS A 45 -10.80 -7.15 -3.94
CA HIS A 45 -10.44 -5.89 -4.57
C HIS A 45 -9.72 -4.99 -3.58
N SER A 46 -8.62 -4.37 -4.01
CA SER A 46 -7.86 -3.39 -3.24
C SER A 46 -7.53 -3.89 -1.83
N TYR A 47 -7.89 -3.16 -0.78
CA TYR A 47 -7.66 -3.55 0.61
C TYR A 47 -8.22 -4.94 0.97
N GLY A 48 -9.33 -5.36 0.34
CA GLY A 48 -9.92 -6.68 0.56
C GLY A 48 -8.96 -7.83 0.26
N GLY A 49 -8.01 -7.63 -0.67
CA GLY A 49 -6.99 -8.64 -0.94
C GLY A 49 -5.95 -8.78 0.17
N ASN A 50 -5.65 -7.72 0.92
CA ASN A 50 -4.82 -7.83 2.14
C ASN A 50 -5.56 -8.63 3.22
N ILE A 51 -6.88 -8.43 3.35
CA ILE A 51 -7.71 -9.23 4.28
C ILE A 51 -7.73 -10.70 3.85
N VAL A 52 -7.91 -11.00 2.56
CA VAL A 52 -7.93 -12.38 2.07
C VAL A 52 -6.57 -13.07 2.23
N GLN A 53 -5.45 -12.36 2.04
CA GLN A 53 -4.12 -12.90 2.34
C GLN A 53 -3.98 -13.26 3.81
N HIS A 54 -4.40 -12.36 4.70
CA HIS A 54 -4.41 -12.64 6.13
C HIS A 54 -5.35 -13.81 6.48
N PHE A 55 -6.55 -13.86 5.88
CA PHE A 55 -7.52 -14.93 6.06
C PHE A 55 -6.92 -16.29 5.72
N MET A 56 -6.20 -16.42 4.61
CA MET A 56 -5.59 -17.70 4.22
C MET A 56 -4.58 -18.19 5.28
N SER A 57 -3.74 -17.31 5.81
CA SER A 57 -2.79 -17.68 6.88
C SER A 57 -3.51 -18.01 8.19
N TRP A 58 -4.51 -17.20 8.54
CA TRP A 58 -5.31 -17.37 9.75
C TRP A 58 -6.10 -18.69 9.72
N VAL A 59 -6.73 -19.03 8.59
CA VAL A 59 -7.58 -20.22 8.48
C VAL A 59 -6.75 -21.51 8.46
N GLU A 60 -5.58 -21.52 7.80
CA GLU A 60 -4.66 -22.65 7.84
C GLU A 60 -4.13 -22.90 9.26
N ALA A 61 -3.81 -21.83 10.00
CA ALA A 61 -3.36 -21.94 11.39
C ALA A 61 -4.47 -22.40 12.35
N GLY A 62 -5.72 -21.96 12.15
CA GLY A 62 -6.82 -22.21 13.08
C GLY A 62 -7.71 -23.43 12.75
N SER A 63 -7.85 -23.77 11.46
CA SER A 63 -8.81 -24.80 10.98
C SER A 63 -8.12 -26.05 10.42
N GLY A 64 -6.80 -26.12 10.52
CA GLY A 64 -5.97 -27.25 10.13
C GLY A 64 -5.36 -27.11 8.74
N GLU A 65 -4.15 -27.67 8.58
CA GLU A 65 -3.42 -27.64 7.32
C GLU A 65 -4.24 -28.25 6.16
N GLY A 66 -4.23 -27.55 5.02
CA GLY A 66 -4.95 -27.95 3.81
C GLY A 66 -6.40 -27.50 3.78
N TRP A 67 -6.83 -26.58 4.66
CA TRP A 67 -8.16 -26.00 4.57
C TRP A 67 -8.35 -25.27 3.23
N VAL A 68 -7.37 -24.47 2.79
CA VAL A 68 -7.42 -23.74 1.52
C VAL A 68 -7.46 -24.71 0.35
N GLU A 69 -6.65 -25.77 0.38
CA GLU A 69 -6.66 -26.82 -0.64
C GLU A 69 -8.05 -27.45 -0.76
N LYS A 70 -8.75 -27.70 0.34
CA LYS A 70 -10.08 -28.33 0.29
C LYS A 70 -11.18 -27.40 -0.22
N HIS A 71 -11.05 -26.08 -0.03
CA HIS A 71 -12.19 -25.18 -0.19
C HIS A 71 -12.03 -24.12 -1.27
N ILE A 72 -10.82 -23.72 -1.67
CA ILE A 72 -10.59 -22.61 -2.62
C ILE A 72 -9.97 -23.15 -3.91
N ALA A 73 -10.68 -22.98 -5.03
CA ALA A 73 -10.17 -23.32 -6.36
C ALA A 73 -9.45 -22.15 -7.03
N VAL A 74 -9.94 -20.92 -6.84
CA VAL A 74 -9.40 -19.73 -7.49
C VAL A 74 -9.34 -18.59 -6.49
N LEU A 75 -8.21 -17.92 -6.43
CA LEU A 75 -8.01 -16.65 -5.74
C LEU A 75 -7.81 -15.54 -6.78
N GLY A 76 -8.76 -14.62 -6.88
CA GLY A 76 -8.68 -13.45 -7.74
C GLY A 76 -8.33 -12.20 -6.94
N HIS A 77 -7.17 -11.62 -7.19
CA HIS A 77 -6.72 -10.33 -6.64
C HIS A 77 -6.91 -9.24 -7.69
N ILE A 78 -7.73 -8.23 -7.39
CA ILE A 78 -7.98 -7.09 -8.27
C ILE A 78 -7.37 -5.84 -7.62
N GLY A 79 -6.32 -5.26 -8.22
CA GLY A 79 -5.72 -4.00 -7.75
C GLY A 79 -5.23 -4.04 -6.30
N VAL A 80 -4.74 -5.19 -5.82
CA VAL A 80 -4.45 -5.41 -4.40
C VAL A 80 -3.08 -4.83 -4.02
N PRO A 81 -2.96 -3.91 -3.05
CA PRO A 81 -1.69 -3.36 -2.59
C PRO A 81 -1.01 -4.32 -1.60
N LEU A 82 -0.48 -5.44 -2.09
CA LEU A 82 0.12 -6.48 -1.25
C LEU A 82 1.28 -5.94 -0.41
N LEU A 83 2.05 -5.01 -0.96
CA LEU A 83 3.21 -4.39 -0.30
C LEU A 83 2.91 -3.01 0.28
N GLY A 84 1.64 -2.62 0.36
CA GLY A 84 1.23 -1.30 0.87
C GLY A 84 1.25 -0.20 -0.20
N VAL A 85 1.05 1.04 0.20
CA VAL A 85 0.96 2.21 -0.71
C VAL A 85 1.71 3.39 -0.13
N ALA A 86 2.27 4.28 -0.96
CA ALA A 86 2.99 5.44 -0.45
C ALA A 86 2.09 6.43 0.30
N LYS A 87 0.83 6.56 -0.14
CA LYS A 87 -0.15 7.46 0.49
C LYS A 87 -0.53 7.13 1.92
N SER A 88 -0.32 5.90 2.38
CA SER A 88 -0.60 5.54 3.78
C SER A 88 0.38 6.24 4.74
N VAL A 89 1.63 6.43 4.32
CA VAL A 89 2.62 7.21 5.08
C VAL A 89 2.20 8.68 5.15
N SER A 90 1.88 9.29 4.00
CA SER A 90 1.42 10.69 3.94
C SER A 90 0.15 10.91 4.78
N ALA A 91 -0.83 10.02 4.63
CA ALA A 91 -2.08 10.08 5.38
C ALA A 91 -1.84 10.02 6.91
N LEU A 92 -0.96 9.15 7.39
CA LEU A 92 -0.64 9.04 8.81
C LEU A 92 0.26 10.17 9.34
N LEU A 93 1.09 10.76 8.48
CA LEU A 93 2.01 11.83 8.84
C LEU A 93 1.26 13.17 8.99
N SER A 94 0.50 13.57 7.96
CA SER A 94 -0.05 14.92 7.82
C SER A 94 -1.57 14.96 7.67
N GLY A 95 -2.20 13.83 7.35
CA GLY A 95 -3.62 13.76 7.04
C GLY A 95 -3.96 14.30 5.65
N GLU A 96 -2.94 14.47 4.79
CA GLU A 96 -3.01 15.00 3.43
C GLU A 96 -2.66 13.89 2.42
N THR A 97 -3.49 13.75 1.38
CA THR A 97 -3.30 12.86 0.22
C THR A 97 -3.68 13.58 -1.08
N LYS A 98 -3.28 13.07 -2.26
CA LYS A 98 -3.70 13.62 -3.57
C LYS A 98 -5.21 13.86 -3.66
N ASP A 99 -6.03 12.96 -3.13
CA ASP A 99 -7.50 13.08 -3.13
C ASP A 99 -8.03 14.24 -2.26
N THR A 100 -7.24 14.75 -1.31
CA THR A 100 -7.57 15.95 -0.52
C THR A 100 -6.93 17.22 -1.08
N VAL A 101 -5.84 17.10 -1.83
CA VAL A 101 -5.03 18.22 -2.37
C VAL A 101 -5.47 18.59 -3.80
N GLY A 102 -6.00 17.64 -4.57
CA GLY A 102 -6.49 17.82 -5.95
C GLY A 102 -7.78 18.63 -6.05
N PHE A 103 -8.47 18.83 -4.93
CA PHE A 103 -9.54 19.81 -4.81
C PHE A 103 -8.88 21.17 -4.54
N GLY A 104 -8.59 21.95 -5.59
CA GLY A 104 -7.79 23.20 -5.51
C GLY A 104 -8.14 24.16 -4.36
N GLY A 105 -7.29 25.16 -4.07
CA GLY A 105 -7.28 25.92 -2.80
C GLY A 105 -8.60 26.46 -2.22
N LEU A 106 -9.68 26.59 -3.01
CA LEU A 106 -11.04 26.87 -2.52
C LEU A 106 -11.70 25.67 -1.83
N ALA A 107 -11.47 24.45 -2.32
CA ALA A 107 -12.02 23.21 -1.81
C ALA A 107 -11.16 22.56 -0.72
N VAL A 108 -9.85 22.83 -0.64
CA VAL A 108 -9.09 22.66 0.62
C VAL A 108 -9.66 23.58 1.71
N ARG A 109 -9.99 24.85 1.38
CA ARG A 109 -10.68 25.77 2.31
C ARG A 109 -12.08 25.29 2.71
N MET A 110 -12.89 24.77 1.78
CA MET A 110 -14.20 24.19 2.08
C MET A 110 -14.11 22.82 2.77
N GLY A 111 -13.06 22.05 2.51
CA GLY A 111 -12.75 20.78 3.17
C GLY A 111 -12.24 20.99 4.60
N ASP A 112 -11.41 22.00 4.84
CA ASP A 112 -11.03 22.49 6.18
C ASP A 112 -12.25 23.07 6.92
N MET A 113 -13.21 23.64 6.20
CA MET A 113 -14.51 24.05 6.75
C MET A 113 -15.39 22.84 7.14
N MET A 114 -15.22 21.67 6.51
CA MET A 114 -15.97 20.45 6.82
C MET A 114 -15.27 19.49 7.81
N MET A 115 -13.93 19.47 7.87
CA MET A 115 -13.16 18.76 8.88
C MET A 115 -11.72 19.32 8.94
N PRO A 116 -11.35 20.13 9.94
CA PRO A 116 -9.99 20.64 10.11
C PRO A 116 -8.90 19.56 10.05
N ARG A 117 -7.71 19.90 9.53
CA ARG A 117 -6.54 19.02 9.39
C ARG A 117 -6.28 18.12 10.59
N LYS A 118 -6.27 18.68 11.80
CA LYS A 118 -6.04 17.93 13.06
C LYS A 118 -7.13 16.88 13.32
N GLN A 119 -8.38 17.16 12.95
CA GLN A 119 -9.48 16.20 13.08
C GLN A 119 -9.37 15.10 12.02
N ARG A 120 -9.05 15.44 10.77
CA ARG A 120 -8.77 14.46 9.71
C ARG A 120 -7.66 13.51 10.13
N LEU A 121 -6.56 14.04 10.65
CA LEU A 121 -5.43 13.26 11.12
C LEU A 121 -5.81 12.28 12.24
N ARG A 122 -6.65 12.72 13.19
CA ARG A 122 -7.18 11.84 14.25
C ARG A 122 -8.05 10.70 13.67
N VAL A 123 -8.90 11.00 12.70
CA VAL A 123 -9.74 9.99 12.03
C VAL A 123 -8.89 9.00 11.24
N VAL A 124 -7.97 9.49 10.40
CA VAL A 124 -7.08 8.67 9.58
C VAL A 124 -6.22 7.75 10.44
N ARG A 125 -5.62 8.26 11.53
CA ARG A 125 -4.84 7.45 12.48
C ARG A 125 -5.70 6.47 13.29
N SER A 126 -7.03 6.61 13.25
CA SER A 126 -7.93 5.62 13.84
C SER A 126 -8.17 4.42 12.93
N PHE A 127 -7.93 4.54 11.62
CA PHE A 127 -8.22 3.48 10.66
C PHE A 127 -7.08 2.45 10.57
N GLY A 128 -7.38 1.21 10.95
CA GLY A 128 -6.45 0.09 10.87
C GLY A 128 -6.09 -0.29 9.44
N CYS A 129 -6.97 -0.07 8.46
CA CYS A 129 -6.68 -0.37 7.06
C CYS A 129 -5.49 0.46 6.51
N ILE A 130 -5.36 1.72 6.92
CA ILE A 130 -4.26 2.59 6.52
C ILE A 130 -2.94 2.08 7.12
N ILE A 131 -2.96 1.65 8.38
CA ILE A 131 -1.81 1.05 9.07
C ILE A 131 -1.36 -0.25 8.39
N VAL A 132 -2.29 -1.12 8.01
CA VAL A 132 -2.00 -2.39 7.33
C VAL A 132 -1.41 -2.18 5.92
N MET A 133 -1.76 -1.06 5.28
CA MET A 133 -1.27 -0.66 3.96
C MET A 133 -0.01 0.22 4.03
N LEU A 134 0.67 0.29 5.17
CA LEU A 134 2.01 0.85 5.24
C LEU A 134 2.97 0.07 4.31
N PRO A 135 3.95 0.75 3.69
CA PRO A 135 4.94 0.12 2.82
C PRO A 135 5.64 -1.06 3.50
N LYS A 136 5.71 -2.19 2.78
CA LYS A 136 6.34 -3.44 3.23
C LYS A 136 7.58 -3.75 2.40
N GLY A 137 8.58 -4.39 3.04
CA GLY A 137 9.83 -4.81 2.40
C GLY A 137 10.93 -3.74 2.34
N GLY A 138 10.74 -2.60 3.00
CA GLY A 138 11.77 -1.57 3.20
C GLY A 138 12.45 -1.09 1.92
N ASN A 139 13.71 -0.69 2.04
CA ASN A 139 14.51 -0.18 0.93
C ASN A 139 14.73 -1.23 -0.18
N LEU A 140 14.61 -2.52 0.14
CA LEU A 140 14.73 -3.61 -0.84
C LEU A 140 13.59 -3.58 -1.88
N VAL A 141 12.39 -3.15 -1.48
CA VAL A 141 11.23 -3.05 -2.37
C VAL A 141 11.06 -1.64 -2.92
N TRP A 142 11.19 -0.63 -2.05
CA TRP A 142 10.83 0.75 -2.36
C TRP A 142 12.04 1.64 -2.70
N GLY A 143 13.23 1.07 -2.84
CA GLY A 143 14.47 1.80 -3.18
C GLY A 143 15.14 2.48 -1.99
N SER A 144 16.40 2.85 -2.18
CA SER A 144 17.23 3.58 -1.20
C SER A 144 17.93 4.75 -1.89
N LEU A 145 18.21 5.82 -1.14
CA LEU A 145 18.97 6.98 -1.61
C LEU A 145 20.38 6.63 -2.09
N ASN A 146 20.98 5.58 -1.50
CA ASN A 146 22.32 5.11 -1.86
C ASN A 146 22.29 3.98 -2.91
N GLY A 147 21.09 3.60 -3.38
CA GLY A 147 20.93 2.55 -4.37
C GLY A 147 21.20 3.05 -5.79
N GLU A 148 22.04 2.34 -6.54
CA GLU A 148 22.21 2.56 -7.98
C GLU A 148 21.06 1.98 -8.82
N LYS A 149 20.26 1.13 -8.19
CA LYS A 149 19.02 0.59 -8.71
C LYS A 149 17.97 1.12 -7.75
N ASP A 150 16.97 1.83 -8.26
CA ASP A 150 15.70 1.83 -7.54
C ASP A 150 15.40 0.35 -7.19
N GLY A 151 14.69 0.08 -6.10
CA GLY A 151 13.96 -1.19 -6.07
C GLY A 151 13.10 -1.31 -7.34
N ASP A 152 12.22 -2.29 -7.46
CA ASP A 152 11.32 -2.34 -8.64
C ASP A 152 10.36 -1.10 -8.74
N ALA A 153 10.53 -0.08 -7.90
CA ALA A 153 9.99 1.27 -7.98
C ALA A 153 10.59 2.06 -9.16
N LEU A 154 10.01 1.87 -10.34
CA LEU A 154 10.25 2.73 -11.50
C LEU A 154 9.81 4.17 -11.17
N ASP A 155 10.74 5.03 -10.74
CA ASP A 155 10.57 6.49 -10.62
C ASP A 155 10.49 7.16 -12.03
N ASP A 156 10.15 6.38 -13.06
CA ASP A 156 9.91 6.81 -14.43
C ASP A 156 8.40 6.74 -14.69
N CYS A 157 7.73 7.87 -14.49
CA CYS A 157 6.43 8.07 -15.10
C CYS A 157 6.69 8.37 -16.58
N ARG A 158 6.53 7.32 -17.38
CA ARG A 158 6.44 7.41 -18.83
C ARG A 158 5.19 8.19 -19.21
N TYR A 159 5.20 9.50 -18.99
CA TYR A 159 4.30 10.39 -19.67
C TYR A 159 4.69 10.30 -21.14
N GLN A 160 3.76 9.87 -22.00
CA GLN A 160 3.94 9.86 -23.44
C GLN A 160 4.26 11.29 -23.91
N ARG A 161 5.55 11.68 -23.91
CA ARG A 161 6.03 12.65 -24.89
C ARG A 161 5.87 11.97 -26.22
N SER A 162 4.82 12.38 -26.94
CA SER A 162 4.65 12.08 -28.35
C SER A 162 5.98 12.28 -29.07
N SER A 163 6.49 11.18 -29.63
CA SER A 163 7.49 11.13 -30.69
C SER A 163 8.85 11.78 -30.39
N GLY A 164 9.84 10.92 -30.14
CA GLY A 164 11.23 11.15 -30.55
C GLY A 164 11.95 12.34 -29.92
N ASP A 165 12.36 12.20 -28.66
CA ASP A 165 13.68 12.63 -28.19
C ASP A 165 13.87 12.17 -26.74
N ILE A 166 14.72 11.15 -26.55
CA ILE A 166 15.22 10.76 -25.23
C ILE A 166 16.42 11.68 -24.98
N ASP A 167 16.14 12.94 -24.64
CA ASP A 167 17.19 13.78 -24.08
C ASP A 167 17.28 13.47 -22.58
N ARG A 168 18.12 12.47 -22.25
CA ARG A 168 18.55 12.21 -20.87
C ARG A 168 19.40 13.39 -20.43
N ASN A 169 18.77 14.45 -19.96
CA ASN A 169 19.48 15.50 -19.27
C ASN A 169 19.88 14.97 -17.88
N GLU A 170 21.08 14.38 -17.79
CA GLU A 170 21.66 13.69 -16.63
C GLU A 170 21.87 14.60 -15.40
N ASN A 171 21.69 15.91 -15.51
CA ASN A 171 22.09 16.87 -14.48
C ASN A 171 20.99 17.25 -13.48
N SER A 172 19.81 16.62 -13.50
CA SER A 172 18.77 16.92 -12.52
C SER A 172 17.84 15.74 -12.20
N SER A 173 18.39 14.52 -12.18
CA SER A 173 17.65 13.37 -11.67
C SER A 173 17.36 13.58 -10.19
N LEU A 174 16.08 13.61 -9.83
CA LEU A 174 15.66 13.46 -8.44
C LEU A 174 16.38 12.25 -7.83
N PRO A 175 16.81 12.30 -6.56
CA PRO A 175 17.52 11.19 -5.96
C PRO A 175 16.66 9.92 -6.02
N HIS A 176 17.26 8.85 -6.53
CA HIS A 176 16.66 7.51 -6.65
C HIS A 176 16.21 7.02 -5.27
N GLY A 177 15.10 6.28 -5.22
CA GLY A 177 14.56 5.72 -3.98
C GLY A 177 14.04 6.73 -2.94
N ALA A 178 14.04 8.03 -3.22
CA ALA A 178 13.50 8.99 -2.25
C ALA A 178 11.97 8.84 -2.14
N PHE A 179 11.50 8.79 -0.91
CA PHE A 179 10.11 8.54 -0.52
C PHE A 179 9.45 9.80 0.04
N LEU A 180 10.19 10.59 0.82
CA LEU A 180 9.82 11.93 1.27
C LEU A 180 10.95 12.91 0.97
N SER A 181 10.59 14.14 0.59
CA SER A 181 11.51 15.27 0.48
C SER A 181 11.02 16.37 1.41
N ILE A 182 11.85 16.84 2.35
CA ILE A 182 11.45 17.82 3.36
C ILE A 182 12.31 19.08 3.22
N SER A 183 11.67 20.21 2.92
CA SER A 183 12.32 21.52 2.87
C SER A 183 12.36 22.14 4.26
N ARG A 184 13.57 22.41 4.78
CA ARG A 184 13.81 23.02 6.10
C ARG A 184 14.93 24.05 6.01
N ASN A 185 14.70 25.28 6.48
CA ASN A 185 15.75 26.32 6.58
C ASN A 185 16.60 26.50 5.31
N GLY A 186 16.00 26.35 4.12
CA GLY A 186 16.70 26.49 2.84
C GLY A 186 17.48 25.25 2.37
N SER A 187 17.43 24.12 3.09
CA SER A 187 17.94 22.83 2.63
C SER A 187 16.80 21.85 2.38
N VAL A 188 17.01 20.89 1.46
CA VAL A 188 16.06 19.81 1.18
C VAL A 188 16.65 18.51 1.70
N GLU A 189 16.04 17.96 2.74
CA GLU A 189 16.33 16.64 3.27
C GLU A 189 15.58 15.58 2.46
N GLN A 190 16.28 14.54 2.01
CA GLN A 190 15.70 13.43 1.26
C GLN A 190 15.68 12.21 2.17
N LEU A 191 14.54 11.50 2.19
CA LEU A 191 14.35 10.31 3.02
C LEU A 191 13.92 9.15 2.12
N ASP A 192 14.58 8.00 2.24
CA ASP A 192 14.07 6.74 1.70
C ASP A 192 12.88 6.21 2.52
N VAL A 193 12.32 5.06 2.14
CA VAL A 193 11.11 4.54 2.80
C VAL A 193 11.36 4.19 4.27
N GLU A 194 12.57 3.74 4.62
CA GLU A 194 12.92 3.37 5.98
C GLU A 194 13.10 4.60 6.87
N ALA A 195 13.79 5.64 6.37
CA ALA A 195 13.93 6.91 7.06
C ALA A 195 12.59 7.64 7.18
N ALA A 196 11.75 7.61 6.14
CA ALA A 196 10.38 8.13 6.19
C ALA A 196 9.51 7.40 7.23
N SER A 197 9.67 6.08 7.35
CA SER A 197 8.97 5.27 8.35
C SER A 197 9.43 5.58 9.78
N ARG A 198 10.73 5.82 10.00
CA ARG A 198 11.27 6.31 11.28
C ARG A 198 10.67 7.66 11.66
N LEU A 199 10.69 8.62 10.73
CA LEU A 199 10.08 9.92 10.93
C LEU A 199 8.59 9.79 11.30
N LEU A 200 7.84 8.95 10.60
CA LEU A 200 6.44 8.70 10.93
C LEU A 200 6.28 8.20 12.37
N LEU A 201 7.07 7.21 12.78
CA LEU A 201 7.02 6.63 14.13
C LEU A 201 7.43 7.61 15.24
N ASP A 202 8.22 8.62 14.90
CA ASP A 202 8.62 9.68 15.82
C ASP A 202 7.56 10.78 15.95
N LYS A 203 6.78 11.03 14.88
CA LYS A 203 5.74 12.06 14.84
C LYS A 203 4.39 11.60 15.37
N VAL A 204 4.06 10.31 15.26
CA VAL A 204 2.75 9.81 15.70
C VAL A 204 2.67 9.67 17.22
N PRO A 205 1.48 9.89 17.84
CA PRO A 205 1.27 9.67 19.26
C PRO A 205 1.61 8.22 19.69
N PRO A 206 2.01 7.98 20.96
CA PRO A 206 2.37 6.65 21.45
C PRO A 206 1.30 5.57 21.21
N ALA A 207 0.02 5.92 21.36
CA ALA A 207 -1.08 4.99 21.09
C ALA A 207 -1.17 4.56 19.61
N VAL A 208 -0.84 5.46 18.68
CA VAL A 208 -0.80 5.17 17.23
C VAL A 208 0.45 4.34 16.90
N LYS A 209 1.59 4.69 17.50
CA LYS A 209 2.84 3.91 17.39
C LYS A 209 2.63 2.45 17.80
N GLU A 210 1.95 2.21 18.92
CA GLU A 210 1.65 0.85 19.38
C GLU A 210 0.69 0.10 18.44
N ARG A 211 -0.30 0.80 17.85
CA ARG A 211 -1.16 0.18 16.82
C ARG A 211 -0.38 -0.17 15.56
N ILE A 212 0.53 0.69 15.12
CA ILE A 212 1.43 0.39 14.00
C ILE A 212 2.32 -0.82 14.34
N ARG A 213 2.80 -0.95 15.58
CA ARG A 213 3.56 -2.12 16.05
C ARG A 213 2.73 -3.41 15.98
N LYS A 214 1.48 -3.37 16.45
CA LYS A 214 0.61 -4.56 16.49
C LYS A 214 0.09 -4.96 15.11
N GLN A 215 -0.37 -4.00 14.32
CA GLN A 215 -1.15 -4.22 13.09
C GLN A 215 -0.38 -3.90 11.80
N GLY A 216 0.66 -3.09 11.91
CA GLY A 216 1.42 -2.59 10.77
C GLY A 216 2.53 -3.55 10.35
N ALA A 217 2.92 -3.42 9.10
CA ALA A 217 3.93 -4.25 8.45
C ALA A 217 5.18 -3.44 8.09
N LEU A 218 5.53 -2.42 8.89
CA LEU A 218 6.84 -1.79 8.76
C LEU A 218 7.89 -2.88 9.03
N ARG A 219 8.55 -3.37 7.97
CA ARG A 219 9.48 -4.52 8.02
C ARG A 219 10.84 -4.17 7.41
N ALA A 220 11.87 -4.68 8.11
CA ALA A 220 13.32 -4.71 7.83
C ALA A 220 13.95 -3.37 7.41
N GLY A 221 14.73 -2.76 8.33
CA GLY A 221 15.59 -1.59 8.07
C GLY A 221 15.35 -0.38 8.99
N VAL A 222 14.29 -0.42 9.80
CA VAL A 222 14.09 0.53 10.91
C VAL A 222 14.62 -0.08 12.21
N GLU A 223 15.75 0.43 12.70
CA GLU A 223 16.34 0.03 13.98
C GLU A 223 15.32 0.17 15.13
N GLY A 224 15.13 -0.89 15.91
CA GLY A 224 14.15 -0.92 17.02
C GLY A 224 12.71 -1.29 16.64
N PHE A 225 12.39 -1.46 15.36
CA PHE A 225 11.11 -2.03 14.91
C PHE A 225 11.34 -3.46 14.41
N THR A 226 11.18 -4.44 15.30
CA THR A 226 11.11 -5.85 14.89
C THR A 226 9.82 -6.02 14.10
N GLY A 227 9.91 -5.88 12.77
CA GLY A 227 8.76 -6.02 11.89
C GLY A 227 8.21 -7.43 11.98
N GLN A 228 7.33 -7.68 12.93
CA GLN A 228 6.49 -8.84 13.06
C GLN A 228 5.20 -8.24 13.60
N SER A 229 4.21 -8.08 12.72
CA SER A 229 2.89 -7.87 13.24
C SER A 229 2.53 -9.11 14.05
N GLU A 230 2.14 -8.91 15.31
CA GLU A 230 1.67 -9.98 16.20
C GLU A 230 0.39 -10.64 15.67
N GLU A 231 -0.30 -9.95 14.76
CA GLU A 231 -1.70 -10.20 14.42
C GLU A 231 -1.97 -10.15 12.90
N TYR A 232 -0.99 -9.85 12.05
CA TYR A 232 -1.19 -9.68 10.62
C TYR A 232 -0.13 -10.44 9.80
N ALA A 233 -0.56 -11.06 8.71
CA ALA A 233 0.30 -11.83 7.83
C ALA A 233 0.91 -10.90 6.77
N ASP A 234 2.23 -10.74 6.80
CA ASP A 234 2.94 -9.93 5.81
C ASP A 234 3.11 -10.71 4.51
N ALA A 235 2.43 -10.29 3.44
CA ALA A 235 2.53 -10.91 2.12
C ALA A 235 3.97 -11.02 1.60
N PHE A 236 4.91 -10.18 2.04
CA PHE A 236 6.32 -10.25 1.63
C PHE A 236 7.05 -11.48 2.17
N ASP A 237 6.59 -12.04 3.30
CA ASP A 237 7.24 -13.17 3.98
C ASP A 237 6.34 -14.38 4.16
N THR A 238 5.04 -14.18 4.26
CA THR A 238 4.08 -15.25 4.42
C THR A 238 3.93 -15.99 3.09
N PRO A 239 4.28 -17.28 3.03
CA PRO A 239 4.11 -18.06 1.82
C PRO A 239 2.63 -18.25 1.48
N LEU A 240 2.34 -18.49 0.20
CA LEU A 240 1.06 -19.05 -0.20
C LEU A 240 0.82 -20.39 0.52
N PRO A 241 -0.44 -20.72 0.82
CA PRO A 241 -0.79 -21.96 1.50
C PRO A 241 -0.42 -23.18 0.64
N TYR A 242 -0.32 -24.35 1.29
CA TYR A 242 -0.07 -25.59 0.56
C TYR A 242 -1.34 -26.09 -0.14
N ALA A 243 -1.65 -25.52 -1.31
CA ALA A 243 -2.87 -25.79 -2.07
C ALA A 243 -2.59 -26.01 -3.57
N PRO A 244 -1.99 -27.15 -3.96
CA PRO A 244 -1.51 -27.39 -5.32
C PRO A 244 -2.60 -27.36 -6.40
N SER A 245 -3.88 -27.54 -6.05
CA SER A 245 -4.98 -27.45 -7.00
C SER A 245 -5.53 -26.03 -7.19
N MET A 246 -5.18 -25.09 -6.29
CA MET A 246 -5.62 -23.71 -6.34
C MET A 246 -4.92 -22.96 -7.49
N ARG A 247 -5.59 -21.95 -8.03
CA ARG A 247 -5.02 -20.98 -8.99
C ARG A 247 -5.11 -19.57 -8.44
N VAL A 248 -4.08 -18.76 -8.68
CA VAL A 248 -4.07 -17.33 -8.33
C VAL A 248 -4.12 -16.49 -9.60
N LEU A 249 -5.01 -15.52 -9.63
CA LEU A 249 -5.14 -14.52 -10.69
C LEU A 249 -4.83 -13.15 -10.10
N CYS A 250 -3.75 -12.52 -10.57
CA CYS A 250 -3.41 -11.14 -10.24
C CYS A 250 -3.85 -10.23 -11.39
N LEU A 251 -4.81 -9.37 -11.12
CA LEU A 251 -5.48 -8.49 -12.07
C LEU A 251 -5.23 -7.06 -11.64
N TYR A 252 -4.53 -6.24 -12.42
CA TYR A 252 -4.26 -4.85 -12.01
C TYR A 252 -4.01 -3.90 -13.18
N GLY A 253 -4.31 -2.62 -12.96
CA GLY A 253 -4.04 -1.55 -13.91
C GLY A 253 -2.56 -1.19 -13.96
N VAL A 254 -2.09 -0.79 -15.14
CA VAL A 254 -0.73 -0.29 -15.36
C VAL A 254 -0.77 0.96 -16.24
N ASP A 255 0.35 1.66 -16.30
CA ASP A 255 0.57 2.86 -17.11
C ASP A 255 -0.34 4.05 -16.73
N ASN A 256 -0.81 4.09 -15.47
CA ASN A 256 -1.53 5.22 -14.92
C ASN A 256 -0.69 5.93 -13.83
N PRO A 257 -0.41 7.24 -13.95
CA PRO A 257 0.39 7.99 -12.96
C PRO A 257 -0.12 7.84 -11.52
N THR A 258 0.73 7.29 -10.65
CA THR A 258 0.37 6.87 -9.29
C THR A 258 1.33 7.42 -8.22
N GLU A 259 0.79 7.89 -7.10
CA GLU A 259 1.55 8.56 -6.03
C GLU A 259 2.72 7.71 -5.50
N ARG A 260 3.92 8.29 -5.48
CA ARG A 260 5.17 7.60 -5.13
C ARG A 260 6.00 8.30 -4.07
N ARG A 261 6.09 9.63 -4.15
CA ARG A 261 6.92 10.48 -3.30
C ARG A 261 6.20 11.78 -2.99
N TYR A 262 6.40 12.29 -1.78
CA TYR A 262 5.74 13.50 -1.28
C TYR A 262 6.77 14.54 -0.86
N PHE A 263 6.49 15.79 -1.19
CA PHE A 263 7.29 16.94 -0.82
C PHE A 263 6.62 17.67 0.34
N TYR A 264 7.38 17.92 1.40
CA TYR A 264 6.94 18.51 2.64
C TYR A 264 7.75 19.77 2.95
N ARG A 265 7.14 20.67 3.70
CA ARG A 265 7.81 21.82 4.33
C ARG A 265 7.44 21.88 5.82
N ASP A 266 8.19 22.64 6.59
CA ASP A 266 7.81 22.95 7.97
C ASP A 266 6.44 23.66 7.98
N SER A 267 5.58 23.21 8.89
CA SER A 267 4.26 23.81 9.11
C SER A 267 4.42 25.15 9.81
N GLU A 268 3.55 26.10 9.47
CA GLU A 268 3.42 27.37 10.21
C GLU A 268 2.77 27.15 11.59
N ASP A 269 2.06 26.02 11.76
CA ASP A 269 1.51 25.61 13.04
C ASP A 269 2.63 25.20 14.01
N ALA A 270 2.55 25.67 15.25
CA ALA A 270 3.42 25.18 16.32
C ALA A 270 3.30 23.66 16.46
N ALA A 271 4.45 23.00 16.65
CA ALA A 271 4.50 21.57 16.92
C ALA A 271 3.60 21.22 18.11
N ASP A 272 2.68 20.28 17.90
CA ASP A 272 1.75 19.81 18.91
C ASP A 272 1.93 18.32 19.21
N SER A 273 1.16 17.80 20.17
CA SER A 273 1.20 16.39 20.54
C SER A 273 0.69 15.44 19.45
N LEU A 274 0.17 15.95 18.33
CA LEU A 274 -0.20 15.18 17.15
C LEU A 274 0.90 15.17 16.08
N GLY A 275 2.02 15.88 16.27
CA GLY A 275 3.14 15.88 15.33
C GLY A 275 2.79 16.53 13.99
N THR A 276 2.05 17.65 14.01
CA THR A 276 1.58 18.36 12.81
C THR A 276 2.55 19.42 12.27
N ASP A 277 3.83 19.33 12.62
CA ASP A 277 4.86 20.31 12.29
C ASP A 277 5.42 20.18 10.87
N LEU A 278 4.92 19.23 10.08
CA LEU A 278 5.20 19.09 8.64
C LEU A 278 3.90 19.21 7.87
N THR A 279 3.90 19.91 6.74
CA THR A 279 2.74 20.01 5.82
C THR A 279 3.16 19.75 4.39
N LEU A 280 2.26 19.19 3.58
CA LEU A 280 2.57 18.94 2.17
C LEU A 280 2.85 20.29 1.46
N ASP A 281 3.94 20.34 0.69
CA ASP A 281 4.30 21.52 -0.08
C ASP A 281 3.59 21.51 -1.44
N THR A 282 2.37 22.06 -1.46
CA THR A 282 1.50 22.07 -2.64
C THR A 282 1.94 23.05 -3.72
N ASP A 283 2.94 23.90 -3.44
CA ASP A 283 3.45 24.90 -4.37
C ASP A 283 4.51 24.30 -5.31
N ILE A 284 5.01 23.10 -5.00
CA ILE A 284 5.94 22.36 -5.87
C ILE A 284 5.14 21.70 -7.01
N ASP A 285 5.45 22.12 -8.23
CA ASP A 285 4.87 21.60 -9.46
C ASP A 285 5.98 21.52 -10.52
N ASP A 286 6.14 20.35 -11.15
CA ASP A 286 7.13 20.10 -12.19
C ASP A 286 6.66 18.92 -13.06
N GLU A 287 5.88 19.25 -14.09
CA GLU A 287 5.36 18.26 -15.05
C GLU A 287 6.46 17.44 -15.71
N SER A 288 7.66 18.01 -15.93
CA SER A 288 8.79 17.31 -16.55
C SER A 288 9.34 16.17 -15.69
N ARG A 289 9.04 16.20 -14.39
CA ARG A 289 9.37 15.17 -13.39
C ARG A 289 8.12 14.49 -12.81
N CYS A 290 6.97 14.69 -13.45
CA CYS A 290 5.64 14.24 -13.03
C CYS A 290 5.29 14.62 -11.58
N ILE A 291 5.77 15.77 -11.12
CA ILE A 291 5.40 16.32 -9.83
C ILE A 291 4.21 17.23 -10.05
N GLY A 292 3.12 16.98 -9.32
CA GLY A 292 1.99 17.91 -9.25
C GLY A 292 1.59 18.10 -7.80
N LYS A 293 1.45 19.35 -7.35
CA LYS A 293 1.07 19.71 -5.98
C LYS A 293 1.88 18.99 -4.89
N GLY A 294 3.19 18.93 -5.05
CA GLY A 294 4.09 18.29 -4.09
C GLY A 294 4.02 16.77 -4.07
N ILE A 295 3.50 16.15 -5.13
CA ILE A 295 3.40 14.69 -5.25
C ILE A 295 4.04 14.24 -6.57
N SER A 296 5.10 13.45 -6.48
CA SER A 296 5.70 12.78 -7.63
C SER A 296 5.04 11.41 -7.84
N ASN A 297 4.78 11.09 -9.11
CA ASN A 297 4.10 9.86 -9.52
C ASN A 297 5.08 8.83 -10.11
N CYS A 298 4.67 7.57 -10.10
CA CYS A 298 5.30 6.42 -10.75
C CYS A 298 4.26 5.65 -11.58
N ASN A 299 4.67 4.54 -12.20
CA ASN A 299 3.74 3.63 -12.87
C ASN A 299 2.84 2.89 -11.84
N GLY A 300 1.55 2.76 -12.13
CA GLY A 300 0.57 2.02 -11.33
C GLY A 300 -0.84 2.13 -11.90
N ASP A 301 -1.85 2.08 -11.04
CA ASP A 301 -3.28 2.12 -11.39
C ASP A 301 -4.01 3.41 -10.97
N ALA A 302 -3.27 4.51 -10.81
CA ALA A 302 -3.62 5.80 -10.18
C ALA A 302 -3.63 5.79 -8.64
N THR A 303 -3.70 4.61 -8.00
CA THR A 303 -3.90 4.47 -6.55
C THR A 303 -2.76 3.71 -5.88
N VAL A 304 -2.34 2.61 -6.49
CA VAL A 304 -1.37 1.64 -5.99
C VAL A 304 -0.18 1.58 -6.94
N PRO A 305 1.05 1.84 -6.45
CA PRO A 305 2.25 1.70 -7.27
C PRO A 305 2.41 0.28 -7.83
N LEU A 306 2.90 0.18 -9.07
CA LEU A 306 3.08 -1.10 -9.78
C LEU A 306 3.87 -2.12 -8.96
N VAL A 307 4.89 -1.68 -8.23
CA VAL A 307 5.68 -2.54 -7.34
C VAL A 307 4.80 -3.26 -6.30
N SER A 308 3.77 -2.60 -5.78
CA SER A 308 2.86 -3.19 -4.79
C SER A 308 1.76 -4.05 -5.43
N LEU A 309 1.40 -3.77 -6.68
CA LEU A 309 0.42 -4.55 -7.46
C LEU A 309 1.00 -5.88 -7.97
N GLY A 310 2.21 -5.84 -8.54
CA GLY A 310 2.74 -6.94 -9.35
C GLY A 310 3.87 -7.75 -8.72
N LEU A 311 4.69 -7.16 -7.84
CA LEU A 311 5.94 -7.79 -7.41
C LEU A 311 5.71 -9.14 -6.72
N MET A 312 4.73 -9.22 -5.82
CA MET A 312 4.43 -10.46 -5.13
C MET A 312 3.89 -11.53 -6.06
N CYS A 313 3.03 -11.16 -7.01
CA CYS A 313 2.53 -12.07 -8.03
C CYS A 313 3.68 -12.67 -8.85
N ARG A 314 4.68 -11.85 -9.22
CA ARG A 314 5.89 -12.32 -9.89
C ARG A 314 6.75 -13.21 -8.98
N LYS A 315 6.94 -12.82 -7.72
CA LYS A 315 7.73 -13.60 -6.75
C LYS A 315 7.10 -14.97 -6.48
N TRP A 316 5.77 -15.07 -6.39
CA TRP A 316 5.08 -16.36 -6.21
C TRP A 316 5.29 -17.32 -7.38
N VAL A 317 5.56 -16.84 -8.59
CA VAL A 317 5.91 -17.70 -9.73
C VAL A 317 7.32 -18.30 -9.59
N HIS A 318 8.29 -17.51 -9.12
CA HIS A 318 9.71 -17.86 -9.20
C HIS A 318 10.34 -18.28 -7.87
N ASN A 319 9.65 -18.08 -6.74
CA ASN A 319 10.20 -18.30 -5.42
C ASN A 319 9.47 -19.44 -4.70
N LYS A 320 10.14 -20.60 -4.62
CA LYS A 320 9.64 -21.78 -3.89
C LYS A 320 9.41 -21.53 -2.40
N ARG A 321 10.15 -20.61 -1.78
CA ARG A 321 9.91 -20.21 -0.37
C ARG A 321 8.53 -19.58 -0.22
N LEU A 322 8.13 -18.72 -1.17
CA LEU A 322 6.86 -17.99 -1.13
C LEU A 322 5.70 -18.74 -1.79
N ASN A 323 5.98 -19.77 -2.59
CA ASN A 323 4.98 -20.64 -3.21
C ASN A 323 5.42 -22.12 -3.10
N PRO A 324 5.33 -22.71 -1.89
CA PRO A 324 5.83 -24.06 -1.63
C PRO A 324 5.04 -25.15 -2.37
N ALA A 325 3.76 -24.93 -2.67
CA ALA A 325 2.93 -25.89 -3.40
C ALA A 325 3.02 -25.76 -4.93
N GLY A 326 3.77 -24.79 -5.46
CA GLY A 326 3.85 -24.56 -6.91
C GLY A 326 2.51 -24.13 -7.52
N ILE A 327 1.70 -23.40 -6.76
CA ILE A 327 0.41 -22.86 -7.20
C ILE A 327 0.59 -22.07 -8.49
N LYS A 328 -0.30 -22.32 -9.48
CA LYS A 328 -0.27 -21.58 -10.74
C LYS A 328 -0.74 -20.14 -10.52
N VAL A 329 0.16 -19.20 -10.72
CA VAL A 329 -0.12 -17.75 -10.65
C VAL A 329 -0.16 -17.18 -12.06
N THR A 330 -1.23 -16.46 -12.40
CA THR A 330 -1.38 -15.76 -13.68
C THR A 330 -1.54 -14.28 -13.42
N THR A 331 -0.76 -13.47 -14.12
CA THR A 331 -0.85 -12.01 -14.08
C THR A 331 -1.57 -11.50 -15.33
N VAL A 332 -2.50 -10.58 -15.15
CA VAL A 332 -3.16 -9.84 -16.23
C VAL A 332 -3.04 -8.35 -15.92
N GLU A 333 -2.33 -7.64 -16.79
CA GLU A 333 -2.10 -6.21 -16.70
C GLU A 333 -3.06 -5.49 -17.64
N PHE A 334 -3.69 -4.42 -17.15
CA PHE A 334 -4.63 -3.61 -17.92
C PHE A 334 -4.03 -2.22 -18.17
N PRO A 335 -3.45 -1.96 -19.36
CA PRO A 335 -2.86 -0.66 -19.67
C PRO A 335 -3.92 0.44 -19.66
N HIS A 336 -3.59 1.57 -19.05
CA HIS A 336 -4.44 2.75 -19.09
C HIS A 336 -4.51 3.30 -20.51
N THR A 337 -5.69 3.24 -21.12
CA THR A 337 -5.95 3.81 -22.44
C THR A 337 -6.84 5.03 -22.29
N VAL A 338 -6.26 6.22 -22.42
CA VAL A 338 -7.04 7.45 -22.59
C VAL A 338 -7.55 7.46 -24.02
N THR A 339 -8.78 7.00 -24.24
CA THR A 339 -9.44 7.23 -25.52
C THR A 339 -9.79 8.72 -25.58
N GLN A 340 -8.99 9.49 -26.31
CA GLN A 340 -9.37 10.83 -26.73
C GLN A 340 -10.62 10.66 -27.61
N THR A 341 -11.78 11.04 -27.08
CA THR A 341 -13.04 11.13 -27.83
C THR A 341 -13.44 12.58 -27.98
#